data_AF-A0A820JDF2-F1
#
_entry.id   AF-A0A820JDF2-F1
#
_cell.length_a   1.000
_cell.length_b   1.000
_cell.length_c   1.000
_cell.angle_alpha   90.00
_cell.angle_beta   90.00
_cell.angle_gamma   90.00
#
_symmetry.space_group_name_H-M   'P 1'
#
loop_
_entity.id
_entity.type
_entity.pdbx_description
1 polymer ?
#
loop_
_entity_poly.entity_id
_entity_poly.type
_entity_poly.pdbx_seq_one_letter_code
_entity_poly.pdbx_strand_id
1 'polypeptide(L)'
;RRYHYYLLSIATGALIGTIYALRQVRKHEGVLPEYVSNPEILERKAMDARPLPPPVTKHIEFDAPPRVNFPYRLTLYQYVTCPFCCKVRAYLNYNRIPYDIVEVNSVMHTETKWSLYDRVPIVVIENEHIQLNDSSMIVSAIESYLRQPTKTFKNIMKSYKTIVEKNQKGKLFFTYPNKYLIVESSITDQLEVIEKEEKSVINNESKSFFARWFSKSSPQPEIKPKQILQKKHSNEDNQFERQWREWVD
;
A
#
# COMPACT_ATOMS: atom_id res chain seq x y z
N ARG A 1 -62.93 -1.13 36.72
CA ARG A 1 -62.00 0.02 36.49
C ARG A 1 -60.53 -0.30 36.79
N ARG A 2 -60.17 -0.84 37.97
CA ARG A 2 -58.75 -1.12 38.32
C ARG A 2 -58.02 -2.09 37.36
N TYR A 3 -58.69 -3.14 36.86
CA TYR A 3 -58.10 -4.10 35.91
C TYR A 3 -57.68 -3.51 34.55
N HIS A 4 -58.36 -2.47 34.07
CA HIS A 4 -57.99 -1.81 32.80
C HIS A 4 -56.64 -1.10 32.88
N TYR A 5 -56.31 -0.52 34.04
CA TYR A 5 -55.02 0.16 34.24
C TYR A 5 -53.85 -0.83 34.29
N TYR A 6 -54.06 -2.02 34.86
CA TYR A 6 -53.04 -3.09 34.85
C TYR A 6 -52.78 -3.62 33.43
N LEU A 7 -53.82 -3.85 32.64
CA LEU A 7 -53.69 -4.28 31.24
C LEU A 7 -52.97 -3.23 30.38
N LEU A 8 -53.28 -1.94 30.57
CA LEU A 8 -52.58 -0.84 29.90
C LEU A 8 -51.10 -0.78 30.28
N SER A 9 -50.75 -1.02 31.54
CA SER A 9 -49.36 -1.03 32.00
C SER A 9 -48.55 -2.19 31.40
N ILE A 10 -49.15 -3.38 31.27
CA ILE A 10 -48.47 -4.54 30.67
C ILE A 10 -48.27 -4.33 29.17
N ALA A 11 -49.31 -3.83 28.49
CA ALA A 11 -49.24 -3.56 27.06
C ALA A 11 -48.16 -2.52 26.72
N THR A 12 -48.08 -1.43 27.49
CA THR A 12 -47.06 -0.39 27.29
C THR A 12 -45.65 -0.90 27.58
N GLY A 13 -45.45 -1.68 28.64
CA GLY A 13 -44.16 -2.32 28.95
C GLY A 13 -43.69 -3.27 27.84
N ALA A 14 -44.59 -4.10 27.30
CA ALA A 14 -44.28 -5.00 26.19
C ALA A 14 -43.92 -4.23 24.91
N LEU A 15 -44.62 -3.13 24.62
CA LEU A 15 -44.37 -2.29 23.45
C LEU A 15 -43.01 -1.58 23.55
N ILE A 16 -42.68 -1.01 24.71
CA ILE A 16 -41.37 -0.38 24.94
C ILE A 16 -40.25 -1.42 24.87
N GLY A 17 -40.43 -2.59 25.49
CA GLY A 17 -39.46 -3.68 25.46
C GLY A 17 -39.21 -4.21 24.05
N THR A 18 -40.26 -4.39 23.25
CA THR A 18 -40.14 -4.82 21.85
C THR A 18 -39.48 -3.75 20.98
N ILE A 19 -39.82 -2.47 21.14
CA ILE A 19 -39.13 -1.36 20.46
C ILE A 19 -37.65 -1.32 20.83
N TYR A 20 -37.32 -1.46 22.12
CA TYR A 20 -35.93 -1.46 22.59
C TYR A 20 -35.15 -2.65 22.01
N ALA A 21 -35.72 -3.85 22.07
CA ALA A 21 -35.12 -5.05 21.49
C ALA A 21 -34.89 -4.90 19.97
N LEU A 22 -35.89 -4.42 19.23
CA LEU A 22 -35.75 -4.15 17.79
C LEU A 22 -34.69 -3.09 17.49
N ARG A 23 -34.60 -2.04 18.31
CA ARG A 23 -33.56 -0.99 18.17
C ARG A 23 -32.17 -1.54 18.47
N GLN A 24 -32.07 -2.45 19.45
CA GLN A 24 -30.81 -3.10 19.81
C GLN A 24 -30.34 -4.07 18.71
N VAL A 25 -31.25 -4.88 18.13
CA VAL A 25 -30.96 -5.75 16.98
C VAL A 25 -30.50 -4.91 15.77
N ARG A 26 -31.23 -3.82 15.45
CA ARG A 26 -30.89 -2.94 14.31
C ARG A 26 -29.55 -2.23 14.47
N LYS A 27 -29.16 -1.86 15.70
CA LYS A 27 -27.84 -1.26 15.99
C LYS A 27 -26.68 -2.23 15.66
N HIS A 28 -26.93 -3.53 15.68
CA HIS A 28 -25.93 -4.54 15.37
C HIS A 28 -25.91 -4.97 13.89
N GLU A 29 -26.85 -4.59 13.02
CA GLU A 29 -27.03 -5.27 11.72
C GLU A 29 -26.35 -4.67 10.48
N GLY A 30 -25.87 -3.42 10.46
CA GLY A 30 -25.68 -2.73 9.17
C GLY A 30 -24.52 -3.17 8.25
N VAL A 31 -23.33 -3.42 8.78
CA VAL A 31 -22.12 -3.32 7.93
C VAL A 31 -21.63 -4.66 7.37
N LEU A 32 -21.72 -5.75 8.13
CA LEU A 32 -21.21 -7.05 7.66
C LEU A 32 -22.02 -7.63 6.49
N PRO A 33 -23.37 -7.67 6.50
CA PRO A 33 -24.14 -8.22 5.39
C PRO A 33 -23.93 -7.43 4.07
N GLU A 34 -23.79 -6.10 4.17
CA GLU A 34 -23.46 -5.23 3.04
C GLU A 34 -22.01 -5.46 2.56
N TYR A 35 -21.04 -5.63 3.48
CA TYR A 35 -19.66 -5.95 3.13
C TYR A 35 -19.53 -7.33 2.46
N VAL A 36 -20.20 -8.37 2.96
CA VAL A 36 -20.15 -9.73 2.37
C VAL A 36 -20.77 -9.76 0.98
N SER A 37 -21.82 -8.97 0.73
CA SER A 37 -22.46 -8.91 -0.58
C SER A 37 -21.62 -8.13 -1.60
N ASN A 38 -21.03 -6.99 -1.22
CA ASN A 38 -20.29 -6.11 -2.14
C ASN A 38 -19.08 -5.41 -1.47
N PRO A 39 -17.98 -6.12 -1.20
CA PRO A 39 -16.83 -5.56 -0.48
C PRO A 39 -16.15 -4.43 -1.27
N GLU A 40 -15.97 -4.61 -2.58
CA GLU A 40 -15.32 -3.60 -3.44
C GLU A 40 -16.07 -2.26 -3.46
N ILE A 41 -17.41 -2.28 -3.42
CA ILE A 41 -18.22 -1.07 -3.48
C ILE A 41 -18.05 -0.28 -2.18
N LEU A 42 -18.04 -0.97 -1.05
CA LEU A 42 -17.92 -0.34 0.25
C LEU A 42 -16.50 0.21 0.48
N GLU A 43 -15.47 -0.50 0.00
CA GLU A 43 -14.10 -0.01 0.00
C GLU A 43 -13.91 1.23 -0.90
N ARG A 44 -14.56 1.26 -2.07
CA ARG A 44 -14.58 2.47 -2.93
C ARG A 44 -15.28 3.64 -2.25
N LYS A 45 -16.47 3.43 -1.67
CA LYS A 45 -17.17 4.48 -0.92
C LYS A 45 -16.35 5.01 0.25
N ALA A 46 -15.65 4.13 0.97
CA ALA A 46 -14.74 4.49 2.05
C ALA A 46 -13.58 5.36 1.53
N MET A 47 -12.99 4.98 0.39
CA MET A 47 -11.95 5.76 -0.29
C MET A 47 -12.44 7.13 -0.76
N ASP A 48 -13.65 7.21 -1.32
CA ASP A 48 -14.25 8.46 -1.77
C ASP A 48 -14.59 9.41 -0.60
N ALA A 49 -14.83 8.86 0.59
CA ALA A 49 -15.08 9.63 1.80
C ALA A 49 -13.80 10.16 2.48
N ARG A 50 -12.61 9.79 1.97
CA ARG A 50 -11.32 10.23 2.52
C ARG A 50 -11.12 11.73 2.29
N PRO A 51 -10.65 12.50 3.30
CA PRO A 51 -10.34 13.92 3.11
C PRO A 51 -9.18 14.10 2.11
N LEU A 52 -9.38 14.98 1.12
CA LEU A 52 -8.39 15.36 0.12
C LEU A 52 -8.09 16.88 0.22
N PRO A 53 -6.82 17.30 0.26
CA PRO A 53 -5.60 16.47 0.26
C PRO A 53 -5.42 15.70 1.59
N PRO A 54 -4.73 14.54 1.59
CA PRO A 54 -4.42 13.84 2.82
C PRO A 54 -3.59 14.74 3.75
N PRO A 55 -3.79 14.67 5.08
CA PRO A 55 -3.03 15.48 6.04
C PRO A 55 -1.60 14.94 6.21
N VAL A 56 -0.77 15.10 5.17
CA VAL A 56 0.60 14.60 5.14
C VAL A 56 1.44 15.32 6.18
N THR A 57 2.10 14.55 7.03
CA THR A 57 3.00 15.04 8.07
C THR A 57 4.44 15.10 7.59
N LYS A 58 4.86 14.12 6.75
CA LYS A 58 6.24 14.03 6.26
C LYS A 58 6.28 13.39 4.88
N HIS A 59 7.08 13.95 3.97
CA HIS A 59 7.42 13.37 2.68
C HIS A 59 8.75 12.63 2.79
N ILE A 60 8.83 11.39 2.29
CA ILE A 60 10.06 10.60 2.26
C ILE A 60 10.55 10.47 0.83
N GLU A 61 11.68 11.12 0.57
CA GLU A 61 12.43 11.05 -0.68
C GLU A 61 13.82 10.47 -0.43
N PHE A 62 14.45 9.95 -1.48
CA PHE A 62 15.77 9.31 -1.40
C PHE A 62 16.71 9.99 -2.39
N ASP A 63 17.88 10.43 -1.90
CA ASP A 63 18.92 11.04 -2.74
C ASP A 63 19.58 10.02 -3.69
N ALA A 64 19.60 8.75 -3.25
CA ALA A 64 20.15 7.65 -4.03
C ALA A 64 19.12 7.15 -5.07
N PRO A 65 19.56 6.65 -6.24
CA PRO A 65 18.64 6.12 -7.24
C PRO A 65 17.79 4.99 -6.66
N PRO A 66 16.52 4.88 -7.09
CA PRO A 66 15.60 3.85 -6.61
C PRO A 66 16.17 2.46 -6.95
N ARG A 67 16.07 1.52 -6.02
CA ARG A 67 16.52 0.13 -6.27
C ARG A 67 15.58 -0.62 -7.20
N VAL A 68 14.33 -0.20 -7.22
CA VAL A 68 13.24 -0.81 -8.00
C VAL A 68 12.44 0.27 -8.69
N ASN A 69 11.97 0.00 -9.89
CA ASN A 69 11.06 0.92 -10.57
C ASN A 69 9.64 0.71 -10.03
N PHE A 70 9.16 1.67 -9.25
CA PHE A 70 7.82 1.65 -8.68
C PHE A 70 7.05 2.92 -9.07
N PRO A 71 6.16 2.88 -10.08
CA PRO A 71 5.56 4.06 -10.68
C PRO A 71 4.35 4.63 -9.90
N TYR A 72 4.14 4.23 -8.65
CA TYR A 72 2.99 4.64 -7.86
C TYR A 72 3.39 5.55 -6.70
N ARG A 73 2.52 6.52 -6.41
CA ARG A 73 2.62 7.37 -5.22
C ARG A 73 1.94 6.68 -4.04
N LEU A 74 2.65 6.55 -2.94
CA LEU A 74 2.20 5.86 -1.73
C LEU A 74 1.96 6.85 -0.60
N THR A 75 0.86 6.69 0.12
CA THR A 75 0.58 7.37 1.39
C THR A 75 0.44 6.34 2.50
N LEU A 76 1.34 6.36 3.48
CA LEU A 76 1.37 5.47 4.63
C LEU A 76 0.74 6.15 5.85
N TYR A 77 -0.37 5.61 6.32
CA TYR A 77 -1.00 5.94 7.60
C TYR A 77 -0.41 5.05 8.68
N GLN A 78 0.26 5.66 9.66
CA GLN A 78 1.01 4.93 10.68
C GLN A 78 0.96 5.58 12.05
N TYR A 79 1.45 4.83 13.05
CA TYR A 79 2.00 5.40 14.28
C TYR A 79 3.52 5.36 14.22
N VAL A 80 4.21 6.39 14.72
CA VAL A 80 5.69 6.46 14.74
C VAL A 80 6.30 5.21 15.37
N THR A 81 5.79 4.78 16.53
CA THR A 81 6.38 3.74 17.40
C THR A 81 5.81 2.33 17.17
N CYS A 82 4.91 2.14 16.21
CA CYS A 82 4.24 0.85 16.02
C CYS A 82 5.13 -0.16 15.27
N PRO A 83 5.33 -1.38 15.79
CA PRO A 83 6.19 -2.39 15.15
C PRO A 83 5.66 -2.83 13.78
N PHE A 84 4.34 -2.87 13.59
CA PHE A 84 3.73 -3.20 12.30
C PHE A 84 3.98 -2.11 11.25
N CYS A 85 3.99 -0.84 11.67
CA CYS A 85 4.30 0.29 10.80
C CYS A 85 5.80 0.32 10.46
N CYS A 86 6.66 0.08 11.47
CA CYS A 86 8.10 -0.03 11.27
C CYS A 86 8.47 -1.10 10.24
N LYS A 87 7.75 -2.24 10.20
CA LYS A 87 7.93 -3.28 9.17
C LYS A 87 7.76 -2.73 7.75
N VAL A 88 6.65 -2.03 7.49
CA VAL A 88 6.38 -1.45 6.17
C VAL A 88 7.38 -0.35 5.85
N ARG A 89 7.69 0.51 6.82
CA ARG A 89 8.68 1.59 6.67
C ARG A 89 10.07 1.03 6.31
N ALA A 90 10.52 0.00 7.02
CA ALA A 90 11.79 -0.66 6.77
C ALA A 90 11.84 -1.25 5.36
N TYR A 91 10.75 -1.89 4.91
CA TYR A 91 10.66 -2.44 3.55
C TYR A 91 10.69 -1.35 2.47
N LEU A 92 9.92 -0.27 2.62
CA LEU A 92 9.90 0.85 1.67
C LEU A 92 11.27 1.55 1.60
N ASN A 93 11.89 1.79 2.76
CA ASN A 93 13.22 2.39 2.87
C ASN A 93 14.30 1.49 2.24
N TYR A 94 14.22 0.17 2.46
CA TYR A 94 15.15 -0.79 1.87
C TYR A 94 15.10 -0.76 0.34
N ASN A 95 13.91 -0.66 -0.24
CA ASN A 95 13.71 -0.59 -1.69
C ASN A 95 13.86 0.84 -2.27
N ARG A 96 14.04 1.85 -1.41
CA ARG A 96 14.10 3.28 -1.79
C ARG A 96 12.86 3.73 -2.58
N ILE A 97 11.69 3.23 -2.19
CA ILE A 97 10.41 3.63 -2.78
C ILE A 97 9.95 4.91 -2.07
N PRO A 98 9.74 6.04 -2.76
CA PRO A 98 9.27 7.27 -2.12
C PRO A 98 7.81 7.14 -1.64
N TYR A 99 7.50 7.72 -0.48
CA TYR A 99 6.16 7.68 0.10
C TYR A 99 5.90 8.88 1.04
N ASP A 100 4.62 9.20 1.19
CA ASP A 100 4.12 10.22 2.10
C ASP A 100 3.67 9.55 3.41
N ILE A 101 3.92 10.20 4.55
CA ILE A 101 3.52 9.73 5.88
C ILE A 101 2.39 10.60 6.40
N VAL A 102 1.30 9.95 6.78
CA VAL A 102 0.23 10.55 7.60
C VAL A 102 0.32 9.95 9.00
N GLU A 103 0.65 10.79 9.97
CA GLU A 103 0.70 10.36 11.36
C GLU A 103 -0.72 10.31 11.94
N VAL A 104 -1.12 9.12 12.39
CA VAL A 104 -2.47 8.88 12.93
C VAL A 104 -2.46 9.12 14.44
N ASN A 105 -3.47 9.79 14.96
CA ASN A 105 -3.62 9.94 16.40
C ASN A 105 -4.01 8.59 17.04
N SER A 106 -3.19 8.06 17.95
CA SER A 106 -3.41 6.75 18.61
C SER A 106 -4.61 6.71 19.57
N VAL A 107 -5.19 7.86 19.92
CA VAL A 107 -6.36 7.98 20.79
C VAL A 107 -7.62 8.25 19.97
N MET A 108 -7.57 9.22 19.06
CA MET A 108 -8.75 9.72 18.35
C MET A 108 -8.96 9.07 16.98
N HIS A 109 -7.91 8.48 16.40
CA HIS A 109 -7.89 7.80 15.09
C HIS A 109 -8.57 8.58 13.96
N THR A 110 -8.54 9.92 14.02
CA THR A 110 -9.32 10.81 13.16
C THR A 110 -8.96 10.67 11.69
N GLU A 111 -7.68 10.41 11.43
CA GLU A 111 -7.08 10.34 10.10
C GLU A 111 -7.48 9.07 9.34
N THR A 112 -7.99 8.05 10.03
CA THR A 112 -8.38 6.74 9.45
C THR A 112 -9.88 6.45 9.53
N LYS A 113 -10.71 7.39 10.02
CA LYS A 113 -12.17 7.20 10.18
C LYS A 113 -12.95 6.95 8.88
N TRP A 114 -12.37 7.35 7.76
CA TRP A 114 -12.96 7.10 6.44
C TRP A 114 -12.85 5.62 6.03
N SER A 115 -11.89 4.88 6.60
CA SER A 115 -11.71 3.46 6.30
C SER A 115 -12.55 2.56 7.18
N LEU A 116 -12.99 1.43 6.61
CA LEU A 116 -13.63 0.34 7.36
C LEU A 116 -12.62 -0.45 8.20
N TYR A 117 -11.33 -0.37 7.84
CA TYR A 117 -10.24 -1.00 8.56
C TYR A 117 -9.74 -0.05 9.65
N ASP A 118 -9.91 -0.43 10.91
CA ASP A 118 -9.65 0.40 12.09
C ASP A 118 -8.24 0.23 12.67
N ARG A 119 -7.31 -0.32 11.88
CA ARG A 119 -5.94 -0.66 12.31
C ARG A 119 -4.92 -0.02 11.38
N VAL A 120 -3.71 0.25 11.90
CA VAL A 120 -2.55 0.68 11.11
C VAL A 120 -1.52 -0.46 11.03
N PRO A 121 -0.65 -0.51 10.00
CA PRO A 121 -0.52 0.44 8.90
C PRO A 121 -1.60 0.30 7.83
N ILE A 122 -1.98 1.42 7.21
CA ILE A 122 -2.78 1.47 5.97
C ILE A 122 -1.92 2.17 4.92
N VAL A 123 -1.79 1.57 3.74
CA VAL A 123 -1.10 2.20 2.60
C VAL A 123 -2.12 2.49 1.52
N VAL A 124 -2.12 3.71 1.00
CA VAL A 124 -2.96 4.11 -0.12
C VAL A 124 -2.07 4.32 -1.33
N ILE A 125 -2.42 3.67 -2.44
CA ILE A 125 -1.85 3.95 -3.75
C ILE A 125 -2.67 5.06 -4.37
N GLU A 126 -2.16 6.29 -4.32
CA GLU A 126 -2.89 7.50 -4.71
C GLU A 126 -3.34 7.44 -6.18
N ASN A 127 -2.46 6.98 -7.08
CA ASN A 127 -2.72 6.97 -8.52
C ASN A 127 -3.81 5.96 -8.94
N GLU A 128 -4.04 4.90 -8.15
CA GLU A 128 -5.04 3.86 -8.46
C GLU A 128 -6.22 3.84 -7.47
N HIS A 129 -6.22 4.72 -6.46
CA HIS A 129 -7.22 4.73 -5.38
C HIS A 129 -7.38 3.37 -4.68
N ILE A 130 -6.28 2.64 -4.47
CA ILE A 130 -6.29 1.31 -3.85
C ILE A 130 -5.83 1.41 -2.39
N GLN A 131 -6.59 0.78 -1.48
CA GLN A 131 -6.22 0.59 -0.09
C GLN A 131 -5.49 -0.73 0.11
N LEU A 132 -4.36 -0.71 0.79
CA LEU A 132 -3.65 -1.88 1.29
C LEU A 132 -3.68 -1.88 2.81
N ASN A 133 -4.03 -3.03 3.35
CA ASN A 133 -4.24 -3.26 4.78
C ASN A 133 -3.37 -4.41 5.26
N ASP A 134 -3.10 -4.47 6.56
CA ASP A 134 -2.19 -5.43 7.21
C ASP A 134 -0.72 -5.27 6.78
N SER A 135 0.17 -5.10 7.78
CA SER A 135 1.61 -4.86 7.51
C SER A 135 2.29 -5.93 6.66
N SER A 136 1.91 -7.21 6.82
CA SER A 136 2.55 -8.30 6.07
C SER A 136 1.97 -8.38 4.66
N MET A 137 0.65 -8.26 4.52
CA MET A 137 0.00 -8.24 3.21
C MET A 137 0.48 -7.07 2.35
N ILE A 138 0.65 -5.87 2.93
CA ILE A 138 1.20 -4.69 2.23
C ILE A 138 2.56 -5.02 1.62
N VAL A 139 3.48 -5.58 2.42
CA VAL A 139 4.83 -5.95 1.96
C VAL A 139 4.74 -7.00 0.86
N SER A 140 3.97 -8.08 1.06
CA SER A 140 3.84 -9.15 0.06
C SER A 140 3.18 -8.68 -1.24
N ALA A 141 2.21 -7.78 -1.18
CA ALA A 141 1.54 -7.23 -2.37
C ALA A 141 2.48 -6.35 -3.18
N ILE A 142 3.23 -5.46 -2.53
CA ILE A 142 4.24 -4.62 -3.21
C ILE A 142 5.33 -5.50 -3.80
N GLU A 143 5.84 -6.47 -3.04
CA GLU A 143 6.86 -7.40 -3.52
C GLU A 143 6.38 -8.22 -4.73
N SER A 144 5.14 -8.71 -4.70
CA SER A 144 4.56 -9.45 -5.83
C SER A 144 4.39 -8.60 -7.07
N TYR A 145 4.07 -7.31 -6.91
CA TYR A 145 4.05 -6.37 -8.02
C TYR A 145 5.46 -6.17 -8.60
N LEU A 146 6.48 -6.02 -7.75
CA LEU A 146 7.87 -5.83 -8.19
C LEU A 146 8.40 -7.05 -8.96
N ARG A 147 7.95 -8.27 -8.63
CA ARG A 147 8.28 -9.49 -9.38
C ARG A 147 7.47 -9.69 -10.65
N GLN A 148 6.37 -8.96 -10.81
CA GLN A 148 5.48 -9.03 -11.98
C GLN A 148 5.23 -7.62 -12.55
N PRO A 149 6.28 -6.94 -13.04
CA PRO A 149 6.16 -5.55 -13.50
C PRO A 149 5.22 -5.41 -14.71
N THR A 150 4.91 -6.50 -15.41
CA THR A 150 3.98 -6.52 -16.54
C THR A 150 2.50 -6.38 -16.13
N LYS A 151 2.15 -6.68 -14.87
CA LYS A 151 0.75 -6.68 -14.41
C LYS A 151 0.41 -5.42 -13.64
N THR A 152 -0.79 -4.91 -13.86
CA THR A 152 -1.37 -3.81 -13.06
C THR A 152 -1.49 -4.22 -11.60
N PHE A 153 -1.29 -3.29 -10.67
CA PHE A 153 -1.37 -3.56 -9.24
C PHE A 153 -2.74 -4.12 -8.83
N LYS A 154 -3.82 -3.62 -9.45
CA LYS A 154 -5.19 -4.18 -9.33
C LYS A 154 -5.29 -5.69 -9.61
N ASN A 155 -4.51 -6.23 -10.54
CA ASN A 155 -4.52 -7.67 -10.82
C ASN A 155 -3.79 -8.47 -9.74
N ILE A 156 -2.70 -7.93 -9.19
CA ILE A 156 -1.98 -8.53 -8.05
C ILE A 156 -2.90 -8.60 -6.83
N MET A 157 -3.69 -7.54 -6.60
CA MET A 157 -4.64 -7.49 -5.48
C MET A 157 -5.71 -8.58 -5.49
N LYS A 158 -6.08 -9.12 -6.66
CA LYS A 158 -7.03 -10.25 -6.75
C LYS A 158 -6.52 -11.51 -6.04
N SER A 159 -5.20 -11.66 -5.92
CA SER A 159 -4.55 -12.79 -5.24
C SER A 159 -4.61 -12.69 -3.71
N TYR A 160 -4.80 -11.47 -3.18
CA TYR A 160 -4.87 -11.18 -1.75
C TYR A 160 -6.31 -10.94 -1.31
N LYS A 161 -7.12 -11.99 -1.36
CA LYS A 161 -8.52 -11.92 -0.92
C LYS A 161 -8.61 -11.67 0.59
N THR A 162 -9.47 -10.73 0.96
CA THR A 162 -9.79 -10.43 2.37
C THR A 162 -10.98 -11.29 2.83
N ILE A 163 -10.85 -11.92 4.00
CA ILE A 163 -11.94 -12.57 4.71
C ILE A 163 -12.39 -11.61 5.81
N VAL A 164 -13.68 -11.30 5.85
CA VAL A 164 -14.26 -10.42 6.88
C VAL A 164 -15.28 -11.16 7.70
N GLU A 165 -15.05 -11.16 9.00
CA GLU A 165 -15.87 -11.81 10.00
C GLU A 165 -16.44 -10.77 10.95
N LYS A 166 -17.51 -11.11 11.66
CA LYS A 166 -18.08 -10.25 12.69
C LYS A 166 -18.04 -10.99 14.02
N ASN A 167 -17.42 -10.35 15.00
CA ASN A 167 -17.37 -10.86 16.35
C ASN A 167 -18.76 -10.81 17.00
N GLN A 168 -18.94 -11.56 18.09
CA GLN A 168 -20.15 -11.56 18.92
C GLN A 168 -20.55 -10.15 19.40
N LYS A 169 -19.58 -9.24 19.53
CA LYS A 169 -19.78 -7.83 19.91
C LYS A 169 -20.16 -6.91 18.73
N GLY A 170 -20.25 -7.44 17.51
CA GLY A 170 -20.56 -6.69 16.29
C GLY A 170 -19.39 -5.99 15.62
N LYS A 171 -18.15 -6.15 16.13
CA LYS A 171 -16.94 -5.59 15.52
C LYS A 171 -16.50 -6.44 14.32
N LEU A 172 -16.11 -5.79 13.22
CA LEU A 172 -15.55 -6.43 12.03
C LEU A 172 -14.12 -6.89 12.29
N PHE A 173 -13.79 -8.09 11.83
CA PHE A 173 -12.46 -8.67 11.89
C PHE A 173 -12.01 -9.02 10.47
N PHE A 174 -10.87 -8.46 10.07
CA PHE A 174 -10.30 -8.67 8.74
C PHE A 174 -9.13 -9.65 8.84
N THR A 175 -9.18 -10.69 8.02
CA THR A 175 -8.17 -11.75 7.91
C THR A 175 -7.67 -11.86 6.47
N TYR A 176 -6.36 -11.98 6.33
CA TYR A 176 -5.68 -12.07 5.03
C TYR A 176 -4.94 -13.41 4.95
N PRO A 177 -5.55 -14.48 4.40
CA PRO A 177 -4.96 -15.82 4.38
C PRO A 177 -3.64 -15.86 3.59
N ASN A 178 -3.60 -15.16 2.45
CA ASN A 178 -2.45 -15.15 1.55
C ASN A 178 -1.41 -14.07 1.89
N LYS A 179 -1.44 -13.47 3.08
CA LYS A 179 -0.61 -12.30 3.43
C LYS A 179 0.91 -12.53 3.42
N TYR A 180 1.36 -13.77 3.38
CA TYR A 180 2.78 -14.14 3.28
C TYR A 180 3.14 -14.78 1.94
N LEU A 181 2.15 -14.99 1.07
CA LEU A 181 2.38 -15.51 -0.27
C LEU A 181 2.97 -14.38 -1.12
N ILE A 182 4.05 -14.66 -1.83
CA ILE A 182 4.56 -13.76 -2.87
C ILE A 182 4.22 -14.41 -4.20
N VAL A 183 3.48 -13.70 -5.04
CA VAL A 183 3.05 -14.20 -6.34
C VAL A 183 4.22 -14.04 -7.31
N GLU A 184 4.70 -15.15 -7.85
CA GLU A 184 5.79 -15.16 -8.83
C GLU A 184 5.24 -15.05 -10.26
N SER A 185 6.01 -14.42 -11.15
CA SER A 185 5.70 -14.40 -12.59
C SER A 185 5.74 -15.81 -13.18
N SER A 186 4.83 -16.13 -14.10
CA SER A 186 4.97 -17.30 -14.96
C SER A 186 6.24 -17.18 -15.82
N ILE A 187 6.86 -18.31 -16.18
CA ILE A 187 8.08 -18.35 -17.02
C ILE A 187 7.88 -17.55 -18.31
N THR A 188 6.69 -17.58 -18.89
CA THR A 188 6.31 -16.81 -20.08
C THR A 188 6.45 -15.29 -19.87
N ASP A 189 6.03 -14.79 -18.72
CA ASP A 189 6.05 -13.35 -18.40
C ASP A 189 7.50 -12.89 -18.20
N GLN A 190 8.36 -13.75 -17.66
CA GLN A 190 9.80 -13.47 -17.51
C GLN A 190 10.50 -13.36 -18.88
N LEU A 191 10.18 -14.27 -19.80
CA LEU A 191 10.73 -14.23 -21.16
C LEU A 191 10.30 -12.97 -21.91
N GLU A 192 9.05 -12.51 -21.73
CA GLU A 192 8.58 -11.26 -22.32
C GLU A 192 9.31 -10.01 -21.80
N VAL A 193 9.66 -9.97 -20.50
CA VAL A 193 10.42 -8.87 -19.91
C VAL A 193 11.84 -8.86 -20.45
N ILE A 194 12.51 -10.02 -20.49
CA ILE A 194 13.85 -10.16 -21.06
C ILE A 194 13.85 -9.73 -22.53
N GLU A 195 12.88 -10.18 -23.34
CA GLU A 195 12.77 -9.74 -24.73
C GLU A 195 12.56 -8.22 -24.86
N LYS A 196 11.79 -7.59 -23.97
CA LYS A 196 11.58 -6.13 -23.98
C LYS A 196 12.85 -5.39 -23.60
N GLU A 197 13.56 -5.85 -22.59
CA GLU A 197 14.86 -5.30 -22.18
C GLU A 197 15.87 -5.44 -23.33
N GLU A 198 16.01 -6.63 -23.93
CA GLU A 198 16.88 -6.86 -25.08
C GLU A 198 16.53 -5.96 -26.27
N LYS A 199 15.24 -5.86 -26.64
CA LYS A 199 14.80 -4.97 -27.73
C LYS A 199 15.07 -3.49 -27.41
N SER A 200 14.94 -3.08 -26.14
CA SER A 200 15.22 -1.71 -25.71
C SER A 200 16.72 -1.38 -25.74
N VAL A 201 17.56 -2.34 -25.38
CA VAL A 201 19.03 -2.24 -25.45
C VAL A 201 19.46 -2.16 -26.91
N ILE A 202 18.96 -3.04 -27.79
CA ILE A 202 19.27 -3.03 -29.23
C ILE A 202 18.80 -1.71 -29.88
N ASN A 203 17.64 -1.19 -29.50
CA ASN A 203 17.14 0.10 -30.02
C ASN A 203 17.99 1.28 -29.52
N ASN A 204 18.44 1.26 -28.27
CA ASN A 204 19.34 2.28 -27.74
C ASN A 204 20.76 2.17 -28.30
N GLU A 205 21.27 0.95 -28.52
CA GLU A 205 22.55 0.71 -29.17
C GLU A 205 22.52 1.12 -30.63
N SER A 206 21.46 0.82 -31.38
CA SER A 206 21.32 1.27 -32.77
C SER A 206 21.20 2.80 -32.85
N LYS A 207 20.44 3.45 -31.97
CA LYS A 207 20.41 4.93 -31.86
C LYS A 207 21.78 5.51 -31.48
N SER A 208 22.49 4.89 -30.54
CA SER A 208 23.86 5.26 -30.16
C SER A 208 24.85 5.04 -31.31
N PHE A 209 24.72 3.94 -32.04
CA PHE A 209 25.51 3.61 -33.22
C PHE A 209 25.26 4.60 -34.34
N PHE A 210 24.01 4.92 -34.69
CA PHE A 210 23.70 5.93 -35.70
C PHE A 210 24.16 7.32 -35.25
N ALA A 211 23.94 7.72 -33.99
CA ALA A 211 24.47 8.98 -33.47
C ALA A 211 26.01 9.04 -33.54
N ARG A 212 26.70 7.93 -33.26
CA ARG A 212 28.16 7.79 -33.35
C ARG A 212 28.67 7.69 -34.79
N TRP A 213 27.88 7.12 -35.70
CA TRP A 213 28.17 7.02 -37.12
C TRP A 213 27.99 8.36 -37.83
N PHE A 214 26.90 9.07 -37.52
CA PHE A 214 26.61 10.41 -38.06
C PHE A 214 27.41 11.54 -37.40
N SER A 215 28.01 11.32 -36.23
CA SER A 215 29.01 12.25 -35.65
C SER A 215 30.43 12.03 -36.16
N LYS A 216 30.68 10.94 -36.91
CA LYS A 216 31.99 10.63 -37.49
C LYS A 216 32.26 11.34 -38.83
N SER A 217 31.33 12.16 -39.32
CA SER A 217 31.45 12.96 -40.55
C SER A 217 31.96 14.39 -40.33
N SER A 218 32.43 14.73 -39.12
CA SER A 218 33.15 15.98 -38.87
C SER A 218 34.61 15.71 -38.49
N PRO A 219 35.60 16.40 -39.06
CA PRO A 219 37.01 16.19 -38.75
C PRO A 219 37.27 16.54 -37.28
N GLN A 220 37.81 15.59 -36.51
CA GLN A 220 38.20 15.82 -35.13
C GLN A 220 39.54 16.59 -35.08
N PRO A 221 39.66 17.70 -34.34
CA PRO A 221 40.97 18.16 -33.89
C PRO A 221 41.49 17.23 -32.78
N GLU A 222 42.78 16.91 -32.84
CA GLU A 222 43.49 16.00 -31.94
C GLU A 222 43.38 16.44 -30.46
N ILE A 223 42.95 15.51 -29.59
CA ILE A 223 43.01 15.67 -28.13
C ILE A 223 43.87 14.55 -27.56
N LYS A 224 44.95 14.93 -26.86
CA LYS A 224 45.94 14.05 -26.22
C LYS A 224 45.32 13.24 -25.08
N PRO A 225 45.78 11.99 -24.83
CA PRO A 225 45.17 11.11 -23.83
C PRO A 225 45.50 11.54 -22.40
N LYS A 226 44.47 11.79 -21.59
CA LYS A 226 44.57 11.84 -20.12
C LYS A 226 44.34 10.45 -19.52
N GLN A 227 45.13 10.15 -18.51
CA GLN A 227 45.25 8.85 -17.85
C GLN A 227 43.95 8.39 -17.18
N ILE A 228 43.72 7.09 -17.25
CA ILE A 228 42.60 6.34 -16.69
C ILE A 228 42.77 6.26 -15.17
N LEU A 229 41.90 6.95 -14.41
CA LEU A 229 41.75 6.74 -12.98
C LEU A 229 40.76 5.58 -12.76
N GLN A 230 41.27 4.43 -12.33
CA GLN A 230 40.46 3.27 -11.95
C GLN A 230 39.55 3.63 -10.77
N LYS A 231 38.24 3.56 -10.97
CA LYS A 231 37.22 3.78 -9.92
C LYS A 231 37.18 2.53 -9.03
N LYS A 232 37.80 2.60 -7.85
CA LYS A 232 37.72 1.60 -6.78
C LYS A 232 36.27 1.46 -6.31
N HIS A 233 35.65 0.34 -6.62
CA HIS A 233 34.37 -0.07 -6.06
C HIS A 233 34.63 -0.80 -4.72
N SER A 234 34.75 -0.05 -3.61
CA SER A 234 34.85 -0.67 -2.27
C SER A 234 34.61 0.26 -1.06
N ASN A 235 34.16 1.51 -1.22
CA ASN A 235 33.99 2.44 -0.09
C ASN A 235 32.56 2.96 0.15
N GLU A 236 31.66 2.91 -0.84
CA GLU A 236 30.29 3.44 -0.69
C GLU A 236 29.41 2.51 0.16
N ASP A 237 29.59 1.19 0.06
CA ASP A 237 28.84 0.22 0.87
C ASP A 237 29.12 0.37 2.37
N ASN A 238 30.34 0.79 2.73
CA ASN A 238 30.76 1.06 4.10
C ASN A 238 30.20 2.38 4.67
N GLN A 239 29.65 3.26 3.82
CA GLN A 239 29.02 4.51 4.26
C GLN A 239 27.54 4.28 4.62
N PHE A 240 26.88 3.35 3.92
CA PHE A 240 25.51 2.94 4.21
C PHE A 240 25.41 2.23 5.58
N GLU A 241 26.35 1.33 5.90
CA GLU A 241 26.40 0.69 7.23
C GLU A 241 26.60 1.71 8.37
N ARG A 242 27.33 2.80 8.13
CA ARG A 242 27.55 3.85 9.13
C ARG A 242 26.31 4.70 9.36
N GLN A 243 25.60 5.08 8.29
CA GLN A 243 24.33 5.82 8.40
C GLN A 243 23.22 4.99 9.06
N TRP A 244 23.23 3.66 8.89
CA TRP A 244 22.28 2.78 9.56
C TRP A 244 22.43 2.78 11.08
N ARG A 245 23.67 2.87 11.59
CA ARG A 245 23.94 2.90 13.05
C ARG A 245 23.52 4.21 13.70
N GLU A 246 23.65 5.34 13.02
CA GLU A 246 23.22 6.67 13.51
C GLU A 246 21.70 6.84 13.61
N TRP A 247 20.91 5.95 13.00
CA TRP A 247 19.44 6.05 12.98
C TRP A 247 18.74 5.11 13.97
N VAL A 248 19.48 4.14 14.51
CA VAL A 248 18.97 3.10 15.42
C VAL A 248 19.28 3.43 16.88
N ASP A 249 20.35 4.19 17.14
CA ASP A 249 20.66 4.82 18.44
C ASP A 249 19.96 6.17 18.59
#